data_AF-A0A957GG46-F1
#
_entry.id   AF-A0A957GG46-F1
#
_cell.length_a   1.000
_cell.length_b   1.000
_cell.length_c   1.000
_cell.angle_alpha   90.00
_cell.angle_beta   90.00
_cell.angle_gamma   90.00
#
_symmetry.space_group_name_H-M   'P 1'
#
loop_
_entity.id
_entity.type
_entity.pdbx_description
1 polymer ?
#
loop_
_entity_poly.entity_id
_entity_poly.type
_entity_poly.pdbx_seq_one_letter_code
_entity_poly.pdbx_strand_id
1 'polypeptide(L)'
;MGWKSSGILELTSLPSIKKEYWSTDVQQADALLVQGGDVVYLCRWLWESGLAELLPFDFALLPHLDHKDHPESATPKVERMAAEVPVPTYGIDDETAVKVIDDTTEVVCEGRWKLFTSQ
;
A
#
# COMPACT_ATOMS: atom_id res chain seq x y z
N MET A 1 -22.20 -3.87 -6.43
CA MET A 1 -20.86 -3.84 -7.03
C MET A 1 -20.73 -4.64 -8.33
N GLY A 2 -21.68 -5.52 -8.72
CA GLY A 2 -21.63 -6.17 -10.04
C GLY A 2 -20.46 -7.14 -10.27
N TRP A 3 -19.73 -7.50 -9.21
CA TRP A 3 -18.60 -8.42 -9.27
C TRP A 3 -19.06 -9.84 -9.58
N LYS A 4 -18.30 -10.55 -10.41
CA LYS A 4 -18.56 -11.94 -10.78
C LYS A 4 -18.30 -12.90 -9.60
N SER A 5 -17.28 -12.60 -8.78
CA SER A 5 -16.91 -13.35 -7.59
C SER A 5 -16.15 -12.45 -6.61
N SER A 6 -16.04 -12.89 -5.36
CA SER A 6 -15.25 -12.23 -4.31
C SER A 6 -14.65 -13.30 -3.40
N GLY A 7 -13.45 -13.05 -2.88
CA GLY A 7 -12.77 -13.90 -1.92
C GLY A 7 -12.22 -13.10 -0.74
N ILE A 8 -11.85 -13.79 0.33
CA ILE A 8 -11.15 -13.21 1.49
C ILE A 8 -9.81 -13.91 1.62
N LEU A 9 -8.75 -13.11 1.76
CA LEU A 9 -7.39 -13.58 1.91
C LEU A 9 -6.86 -13.15 3.30
N GLU A 10 -6.86 -14.08 4.26
CA GLU A 10 -6.34 -13.82 5.61
C GLU A 10 -4.82 -14.01 5.61
N LEU A 11 -4.06 -12.92 5.59
CA LEU A 11 -2.60 -12.93 5.42
C LEU A 11 -1.88 -13.78 6.50
N THR A 12 -2.39 -13.78 7.72
CA THR A 12 -1.78 -14.53 8.84
C THR A 12 -1.90 -16.04 8.67
N SER A 13 -2.87 -16.50 7.87
CA SER A 13 -3.08 -17.92 7.59
C SER A 13 -2.22 -18.43 6.43
N LEU A 14 -1.82 -17.55 5.51
CA LEU A 14 -1.15 -17.92 4.27
C LEU A 14 0.15 -18.72 4.41
N PRO A 15 1.05 -18.46 5.39
CA PRO A 15 2.25 -19.28 5.54
C PRO A 15 1.96 -20.76 5.83
N SER A 16 0.76 -21.07 6.34
CA SER A 16 0.33 -22.44 6.63
C SER A 16 -0.38 -23.12 5.44
N ILE A 17 -0.66 -22.38 4.37
CA ILE A 17 -1.38 -22.83 3.19
C ILE A 17 -0.40 -22.94 2.02
N LYS A 18 -0.49 -24.00 1.21
CA LYS A 18 0.35 -24.12 0.01
C LYS A 18 0.10 -22.94 -0.93
N LYS A 19 1.17 -22.28 -1.37
CA LYS A 19 1.13 -21.10 -2.26
C LYS A 19 0.25 -21.33 -3.50
N GLU A 20 0.36 -22.52 -4.10
CA GLU A 20 -0.40 -22.93 -5.30
C GLU A 20 -1.94 -22.86 -5.15
N TYR A 21 -2.46 -22.90 -3.91
CA TYR A 21 -3.90 -22.87 -3.66
C TYR A 21 -4.50 -21.47 -3.66
N TRP A 22 -3.69 -20.41 -3.59
CA TRP A 22 -4.19 -19.04 -3.50
C TRP A 22 -3.49 -18.08 -4.46
N SER A 23 -2.25 -18.34 -4.86
CA SER A 23 -1.48 -17.42 -5.69
C SER A 23 -2.09 -17.23 -7.08
N THR A 24 -2.66 -18.29 -7.66
CA THR A 24 -3.34 -18.23 -8.96
C THR A 24 -4.56 -17.32 -8.91
N ASP A 25 -5.36 -17.42 -7.85
CA ASP A 25 -6.56 -16.59 -7.67
C ASP A 25 -6.17 -15.12 -7.47
N VAL A 26 -5.09 -14.85 -6.71
CA VAL A 26 -4.56 -13.49 -6.55
C VAL A 26 -4.07 -12.91 -7.87
N GLN A 27 -3.35 -13.68 -8.68
CA GLN A 27 -2.84 -13.23 -9.99
C GLN A 27 -3.94 -13.01 -11.02
N GLN A 28 -5.08 -13.71 -10.89
CA GLN A 28 -6.23 -13.57 -11.79
C GLN A 28 -7.25 -12.54 -11.27
N ALA A 29 -7.09 -12.04 -10.05
CA ALA A 29 -8.01 -11.06 -9.48
C ALA A 29 -7.89 -9.73 -10.22
N ASP A 30 -9.02 -9.18 -10.65
CA ASP A 30 -9.07 -7.86 -11.28
C ASP A 30 -8.76 -6.72 -10.29
N ALA A 31 -8.97 -6.96 -8.99
CA ALA A 31 -8.71 -6.00 -7.93
C ALA A 31 -8.39 -6.71 -6.60
N LEU A 32 -7.44 -6.15 -5.85
CA LEU A 32 -7.20 -6.48 -4.46
C LEU A 32 -7.62 -5.29 -3.59
N LEU A 33 -8.53 -5.53 -2.64
CA LEU A 33 -8.95 -4.53 -1.68
C LEU A 33 -8.24 -4.79 -0.35
N VAL A 34 -7.45 -3.83 0.09
CA VAL A 34 -6.73 -3.89 1.36
C VAL A 34 -7.32 -2.84 2.28
N GLN A 35 -7.82 -3.29 3.44
CA GLN A 35 -8.38 -2.41 4.46
C GLN A 35 -7.27 -1.65 5.20
N GLY A 36 -7.64 -0.52 5.80
CA GLY A 36 -6.76 0.20 6.72
C GLY A 36 -6.53 -0.56 8.03
N GLY A 37 -5.66 -0.01 8.88
CA GLY A 37 -5.28 -0.62 10.15
C GLY A 37 -3.83 -0.29 10.51
N ASP A 38 -3.16 -1.23 11.18
CA ASP A 38 -1.73 -1.11 11.48
C ASP A 38 -0.89 -1.44 10.24
N VAL A 39 -0.29 -0.42 9.63
CA VAL A 39 0.53 -0.53 8.41
C VAL A 39 1.81 -1.32 8.62
N VAL A 40 2.39 -1.35 9.83
CA VAL A 40 3.59 -2.16 10.13
C VAL A 40 3.20 -3.64 10.20
N TYR A 41 2.07 -3.94 10.85
CA TYR A 41 1.51 -5.29 10.90
C TYR A 41 1.13 -5.80 9.50
N LEU A 42 0.47 -4.96 8.70
CA LEU A 42 0.15 -5.28 7.31
C LEU A 42 1.42 -5.53 6.48
N CYS A 43 2.40 -4.61 6.53
CA CYS A 43 3.65 -4.75 5.80
C CYS A 43 4.38 -6.05 6.17
N ARG A 44 4.50 -6.34 7.47
CA ARG A 44 5.08 -7.61 7.95
C ARG A 44 4.41 -8.82 7.31
N TRP A 45 3.08 -8.88 7.33
CA TRP A 45 2.35 -10.04 6.82
C TRP A 45 2.27 -10.12 5.30
N LEU A 46 2.36 -9.00 4.57
CA LEU A 46 2.55 -9.02 3.12
C LEU A 46 3.85 -9.77 2.77
N TRP A 47 4.93 -9.53 3.50
CA TRP A 47 6.21 -10.23 3.31
C TRP A 47 6.18 -11.66 3.83
N GLU A 48 5.76 -11.89 5.08
CA GLU A 48 5.78 -13.23 5.69
C GLU A 48 4.84 -14.23 4.97
N SER A 49 3.75 -13.76 4.36
CA SER A 49 2.86 -14.61 3.55
C SER A 49 3.40 -14.92 2.15
N GLY A 50 4.41 -14.18 1.68
CA GLY A 50 4.88 -14.24 0.29
C GLY A 50 3.92 -13.58 -0.72
N LEU A 51 2.90 -12.85 -0.26
CA LEU A 51 2.01 -12.06 -1.14
C LEU A 51 2.75 -10.87 -1.77
N ALA A 52 3.67 -10.24 -1.03
CA ALA A 52 4.47 -9.12 -1.53
C ALA A 52 5.23 -9.45 -2.83
N GLU A 53 5.66 -10.70 -3.00
CA GLU A 53 6.38 -11.17 -4.19
C GLU A 53 5.52 -11.19 -5.47
N LEU A 54 4.19 -11.11 -5.33
CA LEU A 54 3.24 -11.14 -6.44
C LEU A 54 2.76 -9.75 -6.85
N LEU A 55 3.16 -8.69 -6.12
CA LEU A 55 2.62 -7.35 -6.29
C LEU A 55 3.68 -6.41 -6.89
N PRO A 56 3.36 -5.66 -7.95
CA PRO A 56 4.29 -4.75 -8.60
C PRO A 56 4.30 -3.38 -7.89
N PHE A 57 5.01 -3.27 -6.77
CA PHE A 57 5.18 -1.97 -6.09
C PHE A 57 6.60 -1.43 -6.28
N ASP A 58 6.70 -0.23 -6.85
CA ASP A 58 7.93 0.53 -7.05
C ASP A 58 7.93 1.87 -6.29
N PHE A 59 6.92 2.10 -5.44
CA PHE A 59 6.81 3.25 -4.55
C PHE A 59 6.26 2.86 -3.16
N ALA A 60 6.46 3.75 -2.19
CA ALA A 60 5.83 3.68 -0.88
C ALA A 60 4.71 4.73 -0.77
N LEU A 61 3.66 4.41 0.00
CA LEU A 61 2.55 5.31 0.27
C LEU A 61 2.46 5.57 1.78
N LEU A 62 2.46 6.84 2.18
CA LEU A 62 2.25 7.27 3.55
C LEU A 62 0.91 8.01 3.66
N PRO A 63 -0.11 7.42 4.31
CA PRO A 63 -1.39 8.06 4.53
C PRO A 63 -1.33 9.07 5.69
N HIS A 64 -2.39 9.88 5.79
CA HIS A 64 -2.63 10.82 6.89
C HIS A 64 -1.54 11.90 7.06
N LEU A 65 -0.92 12.34 5.97
CA LEU A 65 0.13 13.36 6.00
C LEU A 65 -0.36 14.62 6.72
N ASP A 66 0.39 15.05 7.73
CA ASP A 66 0.08 16.22 8.59
C ASP A 66 -1.30 16.18 9.29
N HIS A 67 -1.95 15.02 9.38
CA HIS A 67 -3.21 14.89 10.10
C HIS A 67 -3.01 15.03 11.62
N LYS A 68 -3.87 15.80 12.29
CA LYS A 68 -3.74 16.12 13.73
C LYS A 68 -3.74 14.89 14.65
N ASP A 69 -4.46 13.85 14.25
CA ASP A 69 -4.59 12.59 15.00
C ASP A 69 -3.47 11.58 14.63
N HIS A 70 -2.61 11.94 13.66
CA HIS A 70 -1.44 11.18 13.21
C HIS A 70 -0.15 12.01 13.31
N PRO A 71 0.28 12.42 14.53
CA PRO A 71 1.46 13.26 14.71
C PRO A 71 2.78 12.60 14.25
N GLU A 72 2.81 11.28 14.08
CA GLU A 72 3.89 10.51 13.46
C GLU A 72 4.04 10.82 11.96
N SER A 73 2.94 11.15 11.28
CA SER A 73 2.87 11.48 9.85
C SER A 73 3.11 12.96 9.56
N ALA A 74 3.69 13.71 10.49
CA ALA A 74 4.08 15.10 10.24
C ALA A 74 5.18 15.18 9.17
N THR A 75 5.06 16.10 8.23
CA THR A 75 5.97 16.25 7.06
C THR A 75 7.46 16.17 7.42
N PRO A 76 7.99 16.86 8.46
CA PRO A 76 9.41 16.77 8.80
C PRO A 76 9.86 15.38 9.29
N LYS A 77 8.95 14.57 9.85
CA LYS A 77 9.24 13.19 10.26
C LYS A 77 9.20 12.26 9.07
N VAL A 78 8.19 12.42 8.22
CA VAL A 78 8.04 11.66 6.96
C VAL A 78 9.24 11.89 6.05
N GLU A 79 9.73 13.13 5.95
CA GLU A 79 10.91 13.45 5.14
C GLU A 79 12.17 12.71 5.60
N ARG A 80 12.36 12.57 6.91
CA ARG A 80 13.49 11.80 7.47
C ARG A 80 13.34 10.31 7.17
N MET A 81 12.15 9.76 7.37
CA MET A 81 11.85 8.36 7.08
C MET A 81 12.05 8.06 5.59
N ALA A 82 11.47 8.89 4.71
CA ALA A 82 11.52 8.69 3.26
C ALA A 82 12.95 8.78 2.69
N ALA A 83 13.87 9.48 3.36
CA ALA A 83 15.28 9.49 2.99
C ALA A 83 15.97 8.13 3.17
N GLU A 84 15.40 7.23 3.97
CA GLU A 84 15.90 5.86 4.21
C GLU A 84 15.16 4.82 3.35
N VAL A 85 14.09 5.21 2.66
CA VAL A 85 13.28 4.32 1.81
C VAL A 85 13.88 4.30 0.40
N PRO A 86 14.19 3.12 -0.17
CA PRO A 86 14.88 3.00 -1.46
C PRO A 86 13.98 3.25 -2.68
N VAL A 87 12.75 3.74 -2.46
CA VAL A 87 11.74 4.01 -3.47
C VAL A 87 11.06 5.36 -3.19
N PRO A 88 10.52 6.04 -4.22
CA PRO A 88 9.75 7.26 -4.01
C PRO A 88 8.61 7.03 -3.02
N THR A 89 8.40 7.98 -2.11
CA THR A 89 7.33 7.91 -1.11
C THR A 89 6.31 9.00 -1.41
N TYR A 90 5.06 8.61 -1.70
CA TYR A 90 3.94 9.54 -1.79
C TYR A 90 3.32 9.73 -0.41
N GLY A 91 3.48 10.91 0.19
CA GLY A 91 2.72 11.32 1.36
C GLY A 91 1.41 11.96 0.92
N ILE A 92 0.29 11.40 1.38
CA ILE A 92 -1.07 11.85 1.04
C ILE A 92 -1.88 12.14 2.29
N ASP A 93 -2.75 13.15 2.24
CA ASP A 93 -3.77 13.36 3.27
C ASP A 93 -5.06 12.58 2.98
N ASP A 94 -6.06 12.76 3.82
CA ASP A 94 -7.32 11.99 3.80
C ASP A 94 -8.22 12.34 2.60
N GLU A 95 -7.91 13.43 1.89
CA GLU A 95 -8.63 13.94 0.72
C GLU A 95 -7.81 13.73 -0.57
N THR A 96 -6.91 12.73 -0.55
CA THR A 96 -6.01 12.40 -1.66
C THR A 96 -5.94 10.89 -1.92
N ALA A 97 -5.81 10.52 -3.20
CA ALA A 97 -5.56 9.15 -3.65
C ALA A 97 -4.44 9.10 -4.69
N VAL A 98 -3.74 7.96 -4.76
CA VAL A 98 -2.79 7.65 -5.83
C VAL A 98 -3.41 6.59 -6.72
N LYS A 99 -3.50 6.86 -8.02
CA LYS A 99 -4.01 5.96 -9.04
C LYS A 99 -2.87 5.56 -9.95
N VAL A 100 -2.68 4.26 -10.15
CA VAL A 100 -1.68 3.73 -11.08
C VAL A 100 -2.41 2.98 -12.19
N ILE A 101 -2.14 3.33 -13.44
CA ILE A 101 -2.65 2.65 -14.63
C ILE A 101 -1.43 2.34 -15.51
N ASP A 102 -1.17 1.05 -15.71
CA ASP A 102 0.08 0.56 -16.31
C ASP A 102 1.29 1.19 -15.61
N ASP A 103 2.17 1.86 -16.36
CA ASP A 103 3.36 2.54 -15.82
C ASP A 103 3.09 4.02 -15.44
N THR A 104 1.82 4.45 -15.43
CA THR A 104 1.43 5.85 -15.16
C THR A 104 0.86 6.02 -13.76
N THR A 105 1.59 6.77 -12.93
CA THR A 105 1.15 7.17 -11.59
C THR A 105 0.56 8.58 -11.60
N GLU A 106 -0.70 8.72 -11.17
CA GLU A 106 -1.44 9.96 -11.07
C GLU A 106 -1.90 10.17 -9.62
N VAL A 107 -1.73 11.40 -9.10
CA VAL A 107 -2.28 11.79 -7.80
C VAL A 107 -3.59 12.55 -8.01
N VAL A 108 -4.68 12.00 -7.47
CA VAL A 108 -6.01 12.61 -7.47
C VAL A 108 -6.22 13.24 -6.10
N CYS A 109 -6.28 14.58 -6.03
CA CYS A 109 -6.16 15.31 -4.77
C CYS A 109 -7.15 16.48 -4.70
N GLU A 110 -7.88 16.57 -3.60
CA GLU A 110 -8.61 17.78 -3.19
C GLU A 110 -7.96 18.47 -1.98
N GLY A 111 -7.12 17.74 -1.24
CA GLY A 111 -6.32 18.24 -0.11
C GLY A 111 -4.87 18.57 -0.48
N ARG A 112 -3.92 17.87 0.15
CA ARG A 112 -2.48 18.08 0.05
C ARG A 112 -1.74 16.75 -0.03
N TRP A 113 -0.65 16.79 -0.79
CA TRP A 113 0.27 15.68 -0.90
C TRP A 113 1.70 16.18 -1.12
N LYS A 114 2.67 15.29 -0.91
CA LYS A 114 4.08 15.55 -1.19
C LYS A 114 4.74 14.26 -1.68
N LEU A 115 5.48 14.35 -2.77
CA LEU A 115 6.41 13.31 -3.18
C LEU A 115 7.74 13.52 -2.45
N PHE A 116 8.22 12.48 -1.80
CA PHE A 116 9.55 12.42 -1.21
C PHE A 116 10.39 11.46 -2.04
N THR A 117 11.49 11.94 -2.57
CA THR A 117 12.48 11.13 -3.31
C THR A 117 13.74 11.02 -2.46
N SER A 118 14.37 9.85 -2.45
CA SER A 118 15.74 9.74 -1.97
C SER A 118 16.62 10.74 -2.72
N GLN A 119 17.46 11.48 -2.00
CA GLN A 119 18.51 12.30 -2.64
C GLN A 119 19.59 11.44 -3.28
#